data_AF-A0A2D4IAB7-F1
#
_entry.id   AF-A0A2D4IAB7-F1
#
_cell.length_a   1.000
_cell.length_b   1.000
_cell.length_c   1.000
_cell.angle_alpha   90.00
_cell.angle_beta   90.00
_cell.angle_gamma   90.00
#
_symmetry.space_group_name_H-M   'P 1'
#
loop_
_entity.id
_entity.type
_entity.pdbx_description
1 polymer ?
#
loop_
_entity_poly.entity_id
_entity_poly.type
_entity_poly.pdbx_seq_one_letter_code
_entity_poly.pdbx_strand_id
1 'polypeptide(L)'
;NLFGYMFTSQSHPEIGLVTMPESPVPTTPVTPLGTTPPSSDVISTVELPLDADEQTSNLLITFLKYSSIVMQDTKDEHRLHSGKLCLIILTCIAEDQYANAFLHDDNMNFRVNLHRMPMRHRKKAVDKNLPCRPLVCAVLDLMVEFIITHMMKEFPMDLYVCCIQIVHKLLCYQKKCRVRLHYTWRELWSALINLLKFLMSNETVLLAKHNIFTLALMVINLFNMFITYGDTFLPTPSSYDELYYEIIRMHQSFDNLYSMVLRLSTNAGQWKEPASKVTYALVNIRAIINHFNPKIESYAAVNHISQLSEEQVLEVVRSNYDTLTLKLQDGLDQYERYSEQHKEASFFKELVRSISINVRRNLAFNTLSQEALLKEFSTIS
;
A
#
# COMPACT_ATOMS: atom_id res chain seq x y z
N ASN A 1 26.93 40.11 -7.77
CA ASN A 1 25.63 40.73 -8.14
C ASN A 1 24.65 39.60 -8.43
N LEU A 2 23.72 39.19 -7.56
CA LEU A 2 23.13 39.75 -6.35
C LEU A 2 22.92 38.58 -5.36
N PHE A 3 23.47 38.66 -4.16
CA PHE A 3 23.12 37.86 -2.98
C PHE A 3 23.16 38.87 -1.81
N GLY A 4 22.06 39.03 -1.07
CA GLY A 4 22.05 39.86 0.13
C GLY A 4 20.67 40.38 0.53
N TYR A 5 20.41 40.36 1.83
CA TYR A 5 19.26 40.91 2.58
C TYR A 5 17.99 40.02 2.54
N MET A 6 17.44 39.51 3.64
CA MET A 6 17.29 40.10 4.97
C MET A 6 17.29 39.03 6.09
N PHE A 7 18.04 39.31 7.16
CA PHE A 7 17.71 38.97 8.54
C PHE A 7 17.78 40.28 9.32
N THR A 8 16.74 40.65 10.06
CA THR A 8 16.86 41.39 11.33
C THR A 8 15.55 41.29 12.12
N SER A 9 15.75 41.05 13.41
CA SER A 9 14.83 40.99 14.53
C SER A 9 14.16 42.32 14.87
N GLN A 10 12.92 42.29 15.38
CA GLN A 10 12.43 43.26 16.36
C GLN A 10 11.37 42.64 17.30
N SER A 11 11.39 43.18 18.51
CA SER A 11 10.91 42.73 19.83
C SER A 11 9.41 42.94 20.16
N HIS A 12 8.95 42.19 21.18
CA HIS A 12 7.64 42.17 21.89
C HIS A 12 7.05 43.53 22.36
N PRO A 13 5.76 43.56 22.77
CA PRO A 13 5.42 43.41 24.20
C PRO A 13 4.19 42.52 24.53
N GLU A 14 4.20 42.03 25.78
CA GLU A 14 3.24 41.20 26.50
C GLU A 14 1.90 41.90 26.78
N ILE A 15 0.79 41.14 26.81
CA ILE A 15 -0.45 41.53 27.52
C ILE A 15 -1.07 40.30 28.21
N GLY A 16 -0.96 40.29 29.54
CA GLY A 16 -2.08 40.07 30.48
C GLY A 16 -2.68 38.67 30.65
N LEU A 17 -2.23 37.97 31.71
CA LEU A 17 -3.01 36.91 32.37
C LEU A 17 -4.35 37.47 32.88
N VAL A 18 -5.44 36.75 32.58
CA VAL A 18 -6.72 36.89 33.30
C VAL A 18 -7.08 35.53 33.90
N THR A 19 -6.93 35.43 35.21
CA THR A 19 -7.49 34.40 36.10
C THR A 19 -8.99 34.62 36.30
N MET A 20 -9.77 33.54 36.18
CA MET A 20 -11.16 33.44 36.65
C MET A 20 -11.40 32.01 37.17
N PRO A 21 -12.37 31.80 38.08
CA PRO A 21 -12.17 31.05 39.31
C PRO A 21 -12.71 29.61 39.30
N GLU A 22 -12.14 28.78 40.18
CA GLU A 22 -12.66 27.45 40.53
C GLU A 22 -14.07 27.55 41.13
N SER A 23 -14.91 26.55 40.85
CA SER A 23 -16.21 26.34 41.48
C SER A 23 -16.44 24.84 41.73
N PRO A 24 -17.21 24.48 42.77
CA PRO A 24 -16.80 23.47 43.73
C PRO A 24 -17.35 22.07 43.46
N VAL A 25 -16.62 21.07 43.97
CA VAL A 25 -17.04 19.68 44.11
C VAL A 25 -18.20 19.58 45.12
N PRO A 26 -19.31 18.88 44.81
CA PRO A 26 -20.31 18.53 45.81
C PRO A 26 -19.96 17.22 46.51
N THR A 27 -19.80 17.28 47.82
CA THR A 27 -19.68 16.13 48.73
C THR A 27 -21.02 15.79 49.40
N THR A 28 -21.18 14.48 49.66
CA THR A 28 -22.03 13.78 50.68
C THR A 28 -23.49 13.43 50.32
N PRO A 29 -24.16 12.43 50.98
CA PRO A 29 -23.69 11.44 51.97
C PRO A 29 -24.12 9.97 51.70
N VAL A 30 -23.50 9.05 52.46
CA VAL A 30 -23.84 7.62 52.60
C VAL A 30 -24.79 7.44 53.79
N THR A 31 -25.90 6.68 53.67
CA THR A 31 -26.38 5.60 54.60
C THR A 31 -27.74 4.99 54.17
N PRO A 32 -28.11 3.77 54.67
CA PRO A 32 -28.75 2.72 53.88
C PRO A 32 -30.23 2.51 54.19
N LEU A 33 -30.96 1.83 53.30
CA LEU A 33 -32.15 1.06 53.69
C LEU A 33 -32.40 -0.07 52.70
N GLY A 34 -32.34 -1.30 53.20
CA GLY A 34 -32.65 -2.50 52.43
C GLY A 34 -34.15 -2.76 52.34
N THR A 35 -34.55 -3.43 51.26
CA THR A 35 -35.70 -4.34 51.15
C THR A 35 -35.56 -5.09 49.82
N THR A 36 -35.31 -6.40 49.89
CA THR A 36 -35.49 -7.40 48.81
C THR A 36 -36.96 -7.48 48.38
N PRO A 37 -37.31 -7.76 47.10
CA PRO A 37 -37.59 -9.14 46.65
C PRO A 37 -37.36 -9.35 45.11
N PRO A 38 -37.85 -10.44 44.48
CA PRO A 38 -37.25 -11.77 44.38
C PRO A 38 -36.66 -12.07 42.99
N SER A 39 -35.89 -13.16 42.95
CA SER A 39 -35.17 -13.76 41.82
C SER A 39 -36.02 -14.03 40.57
N SER A 40 -35.48 -13.67 39.41
CA SER A 40 -35.80 -14.31 38.13
C SER A 40 -34.49 -14.57 37.40
N ASP A 41 -34.24 -15.84 37.14
CA ASP A 41 -33.05 -16.37 36.48
C ASP A 41 -32.91 -15.78 35.08
N VAL A 42 -32.02 -14.80 34.93
CA VAL A 42 -31.54 -14.34 33.63
C VAL A 42 -30.30 -15.14 33.30
N ILE A 43 -30.44 -15.94 32.25
CA ILE A 43 -29.42 -16.70 31.55
C ILE A 43 -28.15 -15.86 31.43
N SER A 44 -27.09 -16.37 32.06
CA SER A 44 -25.74 -15.84 32.01
C SER A 44 -25.26 -15.71 30.58
N THR A 45 -25.39 -14.52 29.97
CA THR A 45 -24.49 -14.11 28.92
C THR A 45 -23.12 -14.03 29.56
N VAL A 46 -22.21 -14.93 29.17
CA VAL A 46 -20.80 -14.82 29.51
C VAL A 46 -20.30 -13.53 28.85
N GLU A 47 -20.37 -12.42 29.58
CA GLU A 47 -19.55 -11.25 29.32
C GLU A 47 -18.11 -11.71 29.52
N LEU A 48 -17.42 -11.92 28.41
CA LEU A 48 -15.97 -11.95 28.41
C LEU A 48 -15.50 -10.66 29.10
N PRO A 49 -14.57 -10.72 30.05
CA PRO A 49 -14.07 -9.53 30.70
C PRO A 49 -13.51 -8.61 29.62
N LEU A 50 -14.12 -7.44 29.47
CA LEU A 50 -13.55 -6.34 28.72
C LEU A 50 -12.24 -5.98 29.43
N ASP A 51 -11.12 -6.40 28.84
CA ASP A 51 -9.81 -5.96 29.26
C ASP A 51 -9.81 -4.42 29.30
N ALA A 52 -9.38 -3.86 30.42
CA ALA A 52 -9.31 -2.43 30.69
C ALA A 52 -8.22 -1.70 29.87
N ASP A 53 -7.97 -2.17 28.65
CA ASP A 53 -7.04 -1.62 27.66
C ASP A 53 -7.75 -1.34 26.32
N GLU A 54 -9.07 -1.05 26.35
CA GLU A 54 -9.80 -0.39 25.25
C GLU A 54 -9.29 1.05 25.07
N GLN A 55 -8.00 1.16 24.76
CA GLN A 55 -7.42 2.28 24.04
C GLN A 55 -8.30 2.45 22.80
N THR A 56 -9.04 3.56 22.72
CA THR A 56 -9.89 3.95 21.57
C THR A 56 -9.27 3.43 20.28
N SER A 57 -9.78 2.32 19.75
CA SER A 57 -9.05 1.60 18.71
C SER A 57 -9.03 2.49 17.48
N ASN A 58 -7.84 2.91 17.03
CA ASN A 58 -7.72 3.75 15.85
C ASN A 58 -8.41 3.01 14.67
N LEU A 59 -9.54 3.55 14.19
CA LEU A 59 -10.38 2.93 13.18
C LEU A 59 -9.61 2.58 11.91
N LEU A 60 -8.63 3.40 11.54
CA LEU A 60 -7.78 3.17 10.38
C LEU A 60 -6.85 1.98 10.60
N ILE A 61 -6.31 1.79 11.81
CA ILE A 61 -5.53 0.59 12.16
C ILE A 61 -6.41 -0.65 12.08
N THR A 62 -7.62 -0.60 12.64
CA THR A 62 -8.59 -1.70 12.58
C THR A 62 -8.94 -2.02 11.12
N PHE A 63 -9.15 -1.00 10.28
CA PHE A 63 -9.42 -1.15 8.86
C PHE A 63 -8.24 -1.76 8.09
N LEU A 64 -7.01 -1.36 8.36
CA LEU A 64 -5.81 -1.95 7.73
C LEU A 64 -5.62 -3.41 8.14
N LYS A 65 -5.86 -3.74 9.42
CA LYS A 65 -5.86 -5.12 9.91
C LYS A 65 -6.93 -5.95 9.20
N TYR A 66 -8.16 -5.45 9.14
CA TYR A 66 -9.24 -6.13 8.41
C TYR A 66 -8.89 -6.34 6.93
N SER A 67 -8.38 -5.31 6.27
CA SER A 67 -7.95 -5.36 4.87
C SER A 67 -6.90 -6.46 4.66
N SER A 68 -5.92 -6.56 5.58
CA SER A 68 -4.90 -7.62 5.53
C SER A 68 -5.45 -9.03 5.67
N ILE A 69 -6.54 -9.22 6.43
CA ILE A 69 -7.21 -10.52 6.61
C ILE A 69 -8.00 -10.91 5.36
N VAL A 70 -8.82 -9.98 4.85
CA VAL A 70 -9.68 -10.23 3.69
C VAL A 70 -8.83 -10.52 2.46
N MET A 71 -7.71 -9.80 2.29
CA MET A 71 -6.80 -9.99 1.18
C MET A 71 -6.02 -11.32 1.23
N GLN A 72 -6.12 -12.17 2.26
CA GLN A 72 -5.36 -13.44 2.27
C GLN A 72 -5.96 -14.52 1.35
N ASP A 73 -7.24 -14.42 1.04
CA ASP A 73 -7.92 -15.42 0.21
C ASP A 73 -8.87 -14.73 -0.77
N THR A 74 -8.34 -14.37 -1.92
CA THR A 74 -9.10 -13.75 -3.00
C THR A 74 -9.67 -14.79 -3.99
N LYS A 75 -9.61 -16.09 -3.68
CA LYS A 75 -10.24 -17.13 -4.50
C LYS A 75 -11.73 -17.26 -4.20
N ASP A 76 -12.10 -16.98 -2.96
CA ASP A 76 -13.50 -16.80 -2.58
C ASP A 76 -14.05 -15.49 -3.16
N GLU A 77 -15.17 -15.59 -3.88
CA GLU A 77 -15.76 -14.47 -4.59
C GLU A 77 -16.17 -13.34 -3.63
N HIS A 78 -16.71 -13.66 -2.45
CA HIS A 78 -17.11 -12.64 -1.47
C HIS A 78 -15.89 -11.91 -0.88
N ARG A 79 -14.81 -12.64 -0.58
CA ARG A 79 -13.54 -12.04 -0.14
C ARG A 79 -12.86 -11.23 -1.25
N LEU A 80 -12.94 -11.67 -2.51
CA LEU A 80 -12.47 -10.89 -3.66
C LEU A 80 -13.20 -9.55 -3.75
N HIS A 81 -14.54 -9.56 -3.65
CA HIS A 81 -15.34 -8.32 -3.65
C HIS A 81 -15.02 -7.44 -2.44
N SER A 82 -14.89 -8.02 -1.25
CA SER A 82 -14.52 -7.29 -0.04
C SER A 82 -13.11 -6.69 -0.13
N GLY A 83 -12.16 -7.42 -0.72
CA GLY A 83 -10.80 -6.95 -0.98
C GLY A 83 -10.78 -5.81 -1.98
N LYS A 84 -11.56 -5.89 -3.07
CA LYS A 84 -11.74 -4.79 -4.02
C LYS A 84 -12.33 -3.55 -3.34
N LEU A 85 -13.34 -3.71 -2.49
CA LEU A 85 -13.89 -2.61 -1.70
C LEU A 85 -12.84 -1.96 -0.79
N CYS A 86 -12.00 -2.76 -0.11
CA CYS A 86 -10.93 -2.25 0.73
C CYS A 86 -9.92 -1.41 -0.09
N LEU A 87 -9.54 -1.86 -1.29
CA LEU A 87 -8.66 -1.11 -2.18
C LEU A 87 -9.32 0.19 -2.70
N ILE A 88 -10.62 0.19 -2.98
CA ILE A 88 -11.35 1.41 -3.36
C ILE A 88 -11.33 2.42 -2.21
N ILE A 89 -11.62 2.00 -0.98
CA ILE A 89 -11.57 2.87 0.20
C ILE A 89 -10.14 3.42 0.40
N LEU A 90 -9.11 2.58 0.31
CA LEU A 90 -7.72 3.02 0.38
C LEU A 90 -7.34 3.98 -0.75
N THR A 91 -7.92 3.81 -1.94
CA THR A 91 -7.73 4.74 -3.06
C THR A 91 -8.29 6.13 -2.72
N CYS A 92 -9.47 6.20 -2.13
CA CYS A 92 -10.05 7.46 -1.66
C CYS A 92 -9.21 8.10 -0.55
N ILE A 93 -8.74 7.31 0.42
CA ILE A 93 -7.87 7.78 1.51
C ILE A 93 -6.54 8.31 0.95
N ALA A 94 -5.90 7.59 0.03
CA ALA A 94 -4.63 7.98 -0.59
C ALA A 94 -4.76 9.18 -1.53
N GLU A 95 -5.98 9.57 -1.92
CA GLU A 95 -6.24 10.77 -2.71
C GLU A 95 -6.57 11.99 -1.85
N ASP A 96 -7.14 11.79 -0.65
CA ASP A 96 -7.52 12.88 0.24
C ASP A 96 -6.29 13.54 0.90
N GLN A 97 -6.26 14.86 0.87
CA GLN A 97 -5.10 15.63 1.34
C GLN A 97 -4.96 15.57 2.87
N TYR A 98 -6.06 15.57 3.61
CA TYR A 98 -6.03 15.57 5.08
C TYR A 98 -5.69 14.17 5.61
N ALA A 99 -6.27 13.14 5.00
CA ALA A 99 -5.93 11.75 5.30
C ALA A 99 -4.44 11.48 5.03
N ASN A 100 -3.90 11.96 3.91
CA ASN A 100 -2.46 11.83 3.65
C ASN A 100 -1.60 12.59 4.67
N ALA A 101 -2.00 13.79 5.08
CA ALA A 101 -1.28 14.54 6.11
C ALA A 101 -1.21 13.76 7.43
N PHE A 102 -2.31 13.14 7.83
CA PHE A 102 -2.35 12.26 9.00
C PHE A 102 -1.53 10.97 8.81
N LEU A 103 -1.64 10.32 7.65
CA LEU A 103 -0.92 9.07 7.35
C LEU A 103 0.61 9.24 7.37
N HIS A 104 1.09 10.42 6.98
CA HIS A 104 2.51 10.74 6.83
C HIS A 104 3.09 11.54 8.00
N ASP A 105 2.32 11.83 9.05
CA ASP A 105 2.81 12.58 10.21
C ASP A 105 3.82 11.73 11.01
N ASP A 106 5.07 12.19 11.02
CA ASP A 106 6.19 11.52 11.69
C ASP A 106 6.08 11.56 13.22
N ASN A 107 5.24 12.43 13.77
CA ASN A 107 4.94 12.48 15.20
C ASN A 107 3.87 11.45 15.60
N MET A 108 3.09 10.93 14.64
CA MET A 108 2.01 9.98 14.88
C MET A 108 2.43 8.57 14.48
N ASN A 109 3.13 7.91 15.39
CA ASN A 109 3.70 6.58 15.16
C ASN A 109 2.84 5.48 15.78
N PHE A 110 2.52 4.46 14.98
CA PHE A 110 1.64 3.37 15.38
C PHE A 110 2.26 2.01 15.11
N ARG A 111 1.89 1.02 15.93
CA ARG A 111 2.17 -0.39 15.68
C ARG A 111 0.98 -1.03 14.97
N VAL A 112 1.13 -1.30 13.68
CA VAL A 112 0.12 -1.99 12.88
C VAL A 112 0.59 -3.41 12.57
N ASN A 113 -0.08 -4.40 13.16
CA ASN A 113 0.18 -5.80 12.87
C ASN A 113 -0.71 -6.27 11.72
N LEU A 114 -0.13 -6.43 10.53
CA LEU A 114 -0.83 -6.92 9.34
C LEU A 114 -0.79 -8.45 9.29
N HIS A 115 -1.93 -9.07 9.02
CA HIS A 115 -2.02 -10.50 8.81
C HIS A 115 -1.35 -10.88 7.49
N ARG A 116 -0.29 -11.67 7.57
CA ARG A 116 0.50 -12.08 6.40
C ARG A 116 0.12 -13.47 5.90
N MET A 117 0.10 -13.66 4.57
CA MET A 117 -0.26 -14.95 3.98
C MET A 117 0.83 -16.01 4.27
N PRO A 118 0.47 -17.25 4.64
CA PRO A 118 1.46 -18.30 4.82
C PRO A 118 2.17 -18.62 3.50
N MET A 119 3.50 -18.46 3.47
CA MET A 119 4.34 -18.74 2.29
C MET A 119 5.39 -19.78 2.68
N ARG A 120 5.67 -20.76 1.79
CA ARG A 120 6.57 -21.90 2.10
C ARG A 120 7.97 -21.49 2.57
N HIS A 121 8.50 -20.39 2.05
CA HIS A 121 9.84 -19.88 2.37
C HIS A 121 9.83 -18.84 3.50
N ARG A 122 8.65 -18.47 4.01
CA ARG A 122 8.50 -17.49 5.08
C ARG A 122 8.62 -18.23 6.41
N LYS A 123 9.68 -17.94 7.16
CA LYS A 123 9.80 -18.37 8.56
C LYS A 123 8.60 -17.82 9.32
N LYS A 124 7.99 -18.60 10.23
CA LYS A 124 6.95 -18.10 11.15
C LYS A 124 7.53 -16.88 11.87
N ALA A 125 7.01 -15.70 11.55
CA ALA A 125 7.46 -14.48 12.18
C ALA A 125 7.09 -14.55 13.67
N VAL A 126 8.09 -14.54 14.54
CA VAL A 126 7.89 -14.25 15.96
C VAL A 126 7.74 -12.73 16.02
N ASP A 127 6.49 -12.31 15.97
CA ASP A 127 5.99 -10.95 15.76
C ASP A 127 6.21 -10.02 16.97
N LYS A 128 7.39 -10.08 17.59
CA LYS A 128 7.58 -9.47 18.92
C LYS A 128 7.96 -7.99 18.90
N ASN A 129 8.62 -7.48 17.86
CA ASN A 129 9.13 -6.10 17.84
C ASN A 129 8.88 -5.35 16.51
N LEU A 130 7.62 -5.21 16.08
CA LEU A 130 7.28 -4.27 15.00
C LEU A 130 7.56 -2.82 15.46
N PRO A 131 8.32 -2.03 14.69
CA PRO A 131 8.58 -0.63 15.05
C PRO A 131 7.30 0.20 14.94
N CYS A 132 7.16 1.19 15.81
CA CYS A 132 6.16 2.24 15.66
C CYS A 132 6.64 3.19 14.54
N ARG A 133 5.76 3.47 13.58
CA ARG A 133 6.06 4.28 12.39
C ARG A 133 4.78 4.93 11.86
N PRO A 134 4.88 5.91 10.95
CA PRO A 134 3.70 6.56 10.37
C PRO A 134 2.79 5.54 9.67
N LEU A 135 1.48 5.78 9.68
CA LEU A 135 0.50 4.82 9.15
C LEU A 135 0.68 4.53 7.66
N VAL A 136 1.22 5.47 6.88
CA VAL A 136 1.52 5.24 5.47
C VAL A 136 2.43 4.02 5.27
N CYS A 137 3.35 3.74 6.19
CA CYS A 137 4.19 2.55 6.09
C CYS A 137 3.33 1.28 6.09
N ALA A 138 2.33 1.19 6.97
CA ALA A 138 1.42 0.04 7.01
C ALA A 138 0.56 -0.07 5.75
N VAL A 139 0.17 1.05 5.13
CA VAL A 139 -0.51 1.03 3.83
C VAL A 139 0.43 0.46 2.75
N LEU A 140 1.69 0.92 2.70
CA LEU A 140 2.69 0.41 1.76
C LEU A 140 2.99 -1.07 1.97
N ASP A 141 3.15 -1.53 3.21
CA ASP A 141 3.34 -2.95 3.51
C ASP A 141 2.16 -3.82 3.07
N LEU A 142 0.94 -3.32 3.24
CA LEU A 142 -0.25 -4.02 2.75
C LEU A 142 -0.23 -4.15 1.23
N MET A 143 0.17 -3.09 0.51
CA MET A 143 0.31 -3.13 -0.95
C MET A 143 1.42 -4.10 -1.38
N VAL A 144 2.59 -4.04 -0.73
CA VAL A 144 3.71 -4.95 -0.98
C VAL A 144 3.31 -6.40 -0.71
N GLU A 145 2.66 -6.68 0.42
CA GLU A 145 2.18 -8.01 0.78
C GLU A 145 1.20 -8.52 -0.29
N PHE A 146 0.23 -7.70 -0.72
CA PHE A 146 -0.70 -8.08 -1.78
C PHE A 146 0.04 -8.45 -3.08
N ILE A 147 1.00 -7.62 -3.52
CA ILE A 147 1.76 -7.84 -4.75
C ILE A 147 2.53 -9.17 -4.70
N ILE A 148 3.17 -9.49 -3.57
CA ILE A 148 4.01 -10.69 -3.48
C ILE A 148 3.21 -11.99 -3.29
N THR A 149 2.00 -11.95 -2.73
CA THR A 149 1.23 -13.16 -2.42
C THR A 149 0.20 -13.56 -3.48
N HIS A 150 -0.18 -12.65 -4.39
CA HIS A 150 -1.26 -12.88 -5.37
C HIS A 150 -0.77 -13.10 -6.81
N MET A 151 0.49 -13.51 -7.00
CA MET A 151 1.02 -13.93 -8.30
C MET A 151 0.56 -15.36 -8.60
N MET A 152 -0.71 -15.51 -8.99
CA MET A 152 -1.39 -16.80 -9.14
C MET A 152 -2.02 -16.98 -10.53
N LYS A 153 -2.44 -18.22 -10.85
CA LYS A 153 -3.02 -18.59 -12.15
C LYS A 153 -4.27 -17.77 -12.50
N GLU A 154 -5.16 -17.60 -11.52
CA GLU A 154 -6.31 -16.70 -11.64
C GLU A 154 -5.88 -15.30 -11.21
N PHE A 155 -5.20 -14.60 -12.12
CA PHE A 155 -4.58 -13.33 -11.81
C PHE A 155 -5.64 -12.22 -11.59
N PRO A 156 -5.74 -11.62 -10.38
CA PRO A 156 -6.75 -10.60 -10.08
C PRO A 156 -6.32 -9.22 -10.63
N MET A 157 -6.30 -9.08 -11.95
CA MET A 157 -5.77 -7.91 -12.68
C MET A 157 -6.29 -6.57 -12.12
N ASP A 158 -7.59 -6.46 -11.89
CA ASP A 158 -8.21 -5.21 -11.41
C ASP A 158 -7.70 -4.80 -10.03
N LEU A 159 -7.49 -5.75 -9.12
CA LEU A 159 -6.98 -5.49 -7.78
C LEU A 159 -5.52 -5.04 -7.82
N TYR A 160 -4.71 -5.59 -8.74
CA TYR A 160 -3.35 -5.11 -8.98
C TYR A 160 -3.32 -3.68 -9.50
N VAL A 161 -4.23 -3.31 -10.42
CA VAL A 161 -4.34 -1.93 -10.90
C VAL A 161 -4.64 -0.97 -9.73
N CYS A 162 -5.62 -1.29 -8.87
CA CYS A 162 -5.91 -0.47 -7.69
C CYS A 162 -4.72 -0.40 -6.72
N CYS A 163 -4.06 -1.53 -6.46
CA CYS A 163 -2.90 -1.61 -5.57
C CYS A 163 -1.75 -0.68 -6.04
N ILE A 164 -1.39 -0.75 -7.32
CA ILE A 164 -0.34 0.12 -7.90
C ILE A 164 -0.78 1.59 -7.93
N GLN A 165 -2.06 1.88 -8.15
CA GLN A 165 -2.59 3.25 -8.06
C GLN A 165 -2.49 3.85 -6.65
N ILE A 166 -2.74 3.05 -5.60
CA ILE A 166 -2.58 3.51 -4.22
C ILE A 166 -1.12 3.91 -3.97
N VAL A 167 -0.17 3.03 -4.33
CA VAL A 167 1.27 3.35 -4.21
C VAL A 167 1.62 4.62 -4.97
N HIS A 168 1.13 4.76 -6.20
CA HIS A 168 1.35 5.95 -7.02
C HIS A 168 0.84 7.23 -6.36
N LYS A 169 -0.40 7.23 -5.86
CA LYS A 169 -1.01 8.38 -5.18
C LYS A 169 -0.23 8.78 -3.91
N LEU A 170 0.20 7.81 -3.11
CA LEU A 170 1.04 8.05 -1.94
C LEU A 170 2.37 8.71 -2.32
N LEU A 171 3.05 8.21 -3.36
CA LEU A 171 4.29 8.83 -3.87
C LEU A 171 4.06 10.24 -4.42
N CYS A 172 2.93 10.49 -5.08
CA CYS A 172 2.56 11.83 -5.55
C CYS A 172 2.40 12.81 -4.37
N TYR A 173 1.77 12.38 -3.29
CA TYR A 173 1.66 13.19 -2.07
C TYR A 173 3.04 13.46 -1.46
N GLN A 174 3.88 12.43 -1.32
CA GLN A 174 5.23 12.56 -0.79
C GLN A 174 6.08 13.52 -1.61
N LYS A 175 6.02 13.44 -2.94
CA LYS A 175 6.66 14.41 -3.85
C LYS A 175 6.14 15.82 -3.61
N LYS A 176 4.81 16.01 -3.64
CA LYS A 176 4.16 17.32 -3.52
C LYS A 176 4.53 18.02 -2.21
N CYS A 177 4.53 17.27 -1.11
CA CYS A 177 4.78 17.79 0.24
C CYS A 177 6.25 17.62 0.69
N ARG A 178 7.12 17.05 -0.16
CA ARG A 178 8.52 16.72 0.14
C ARG A 178 8.68 15.90 1.42
N VAL A 179 7.77 14.95 1.64
CA VAL A 179 7.82 14.04 2.79
C VAL A 179 8.87 12.98 2.52
N ARG A 180 9.92 12.97 3.34
CA ARG A 180 11.00 11.98 3.28
C ARG A 180 10.72 10.81 4.21
N LEU A 181 10.02 9.81 3.68
CA LEU A 181 9.58 8.66 4.47
C LEU A 181 10.72 7.65 4.66
N HIS A 182 11.01 7.34 5.93
CA HIS A 182 11.91 6.25 6.31
C HIS A 182 11.18 4.90 6.16
N TYR A 183 11.29 4.30 4.98
CA TYR A 183 10.64 3.05 4.62
C TYR A 183 11.61 2.06 3.96
N THR A 184 11.28 0.77 3.98
CA THR A 184 12.03 -0.32 3.33
C THR A 184 11.79 -0.33 1.82
N TRP A 185 12.17 0.76 1.13
CA TRP A 185 11.91 0.96 -0.30
C TRP A 185 12.38 -0.19 -1.20
N ARG A 186 13.48 -0.85 -0.84
CA ARG A 186 14.00 -2.05 -1.53
C ARG A 186 12.98 -3.18 -1.61
N GLU A 187 12.16 -3.38 -0.58
CA GLU A 187 11.10 -4.41 -0.58
C GLU A 187 10.01 -4.08 -1.60
N LEU A 188 9.63 -2.81 -1.72
CA LEU A 188 8.69 -2.36 -2.74
C LEU A 188 9.27 -2.55 -4.15
N TRP A 189 10.50 -2.09 -4.41
CA TRP A 189 11.13 -2.24 -5.73
C TRP A 189 11.26 -3.72 -6.14
N SER A 190 11.69 -4.57 -5.21
CA SER A 190 11.75 -6.02 -5.43
C SER A 190 10.37 -6.62 -5.73
N ALA A 191 9.32 -6.22 -5.02
CA ALA A 191 7.95 -6.67 -5.29
C ALA A 191 7.47 -6.25 -6.68
N LEU A 192 7.73 -5.01 -7.09
CA LEU A 192 7.41 -4.48 -8.41
C LEU A 192 8.15 -5.21 -9.54
N ILE A 193 9.45 -5.48 -9.37
CA ILE A 193 10.26 -6.24 -10.35
C ILE A 193 9.75 -7.68 -10.46
N ASN A 194 9.41 -8.31 -9.34
CA ASN A 194 8.86 -9.67 -9.35
C ASN A 194 7.49 -9.73 -10.04
N LEU A 195 6.66 -8.70 -9.88
CA LEU A 195 5.42 -8.59 -10.64
C LEU A 195 5.68 -8.53 -12.15
N LEU A 196 6.62 -7.70 -12.61
CA LEU A 196 7.00 -7.65 -14.04
C LEU A 196 7.51 -9.01 -14.54
N LYS A 197 8.34 -9.70 -13.75
CA LYS A 197 8.80 -11.07 -14.06
C LYS A 197 7.63 -12.03 -14.24
N PHE A 198 6.67 -12.01 -13.30
CA PHE A 198 5.48 -12.85 -13.37
C PHE A 198 4.66 -12.58 -14.63
N LEU A 199 4.44 -11.31 -14.99
CA LEU A 199 3.71 -10.93 -16.21
C LEU A 199 4.38 -11.49 -17.47
N MET A 200 5.71 -11.40 -17.57
CA MET A 200 6.47 -11.92 -18.70
C MET A 200 6.44 -13.45 -18.75
N SER A 201 6.66 -14.13 -17.62
CA SER A 201 6.68 -15.59 -17.56
C SER A 201 5.32 -16.22 -17.90
N ASN A 202 4.23 -15.46 -17.78
CA ASN A 202 2.87 -15.93 -18.06
C ASN A 202 2.22 -15.17 -19.23
N GLU A 203 3.03 -14.56 -20.11
CA GLU A 203 2.60 -13.65 -21.18
C GLU A 203 1.41 -14.23 -21.99
N THR A 204 1.56 -15.43 -22.54
CA THR A 204 0.56 -16.08 -23.40
C THR A 204 -0.79 -16.30 -22.70
N VAL A 205 -0.75 -16.73 -21.44
CA VAL A 205 -1.97 -17.02 -20.66
C VAL A 205 -2.66 -15.72 -20.25
N LEU A 206 -1.90 -14.72 -19.84
CA LEU A 206 -2.46 -13.45 -19.37
C LEU A 206 -2.97 -12.58 -20.51
N LEU A 207 -2.27 -12.52 -21.64
CA LEU A 207 -2.71 -11.76 -22.83
C LEU A 207 -4.00 -12.30 -23.44
N ALA A 208 -4.36 -13.56 -23.19
CA ALA A 208 -5.65 -14.10 -23.62
C ALA A 208 -6.84 -13.48 -22.85
N LYS A 209 -6.61 -12.88 -21.67
CA LYS A 209 -7.65 -12.38 -20.77
C LYS A 209 -7.55 -10.88 -20.47
N HIS A 210 -6.33 -10.33 -20.42
CA HIS A 210 -6.08 -9.00 -19.89
C HIS A 210 -5.07 -8.22 -20.74
N ASN A 211 -5.17 -6.89 -20.70
CA ASN A 211 -4.11 -6.00 -21.17
C ASN A 211 -3.02 -5.85 -20.09
N ILE A 212 -2.08 -6.77 -20.04
CA ILE A 212 -0.98 -6.72 -19.05
C ILE A 212 -0.08 -5.49 -19.20
N PHE A 213 -0.07 -4.85 -20.37
CA PHE A 213 0.75 -3.65 -20.62
C PHE A 213 0.27 -2.45 -19.83
N THR A 214 -1.01 -2.35 -19.51
CA THR A 214 -1.52 -1.30 -18.61
C THR A 214 -0.85 -1.39 -17.25
N LEU A 215 -0.81 -2.58 -16.66
CA LEU A 215 -0.20 -2.80 -15.35
C LEU A 215 1.33 -2.64 -15.43
N ALA A 216 1.97 -3.20 -16.46
CA ALA A 216 3.41 -3.04 -16.67
C ALA A 216 3.80 -1.56 -16.80
N LEU A 217 3.04 -0.77 -17.56
CA LEU A 217 3.26 0.67 -17.71
C LEU A 217 3.19 1.39 -16.36
N MET A 218 2.18 1.08 -15.54
CA MET A 218 2.04 1.68 -14.22
C MET A 218 3.23 1.36 -13.31
N VAL A 219 3.71 0.12 -13.32
CA VAL A 219 4.90 -0.28 -12.56
C VAL A 219 6.16 0.44 -13.06
N ILE A 220 6.37 0.53 -14.37
CA ILE A 220 7.51 1.26 -14.94
C ILE A 220 7.42 2.77 -14.62
N ASN A 221 6.22 3.35 -14.61
CA ASN A 221 6.03 4.74 -14.20
C ASN A 221 6.31 4.97 -12.72
N LEU A 222 6.08 3.99 -11.83
CA LEU A 222 6.56 4.08 -10.44
C LEU A 222 8.09 4.17 -10.39
N PHE A 223 8.81 3.32 -11.14
CA PHE A 223 10.27 3.44 -11.24
C PHE A 223 10.69 4.80 -11.79
N ASN A 224 10.02 5.30 -12.82
CA ASN A 224 10.31 6.63 -13.36
C ASN A 224 9.99 7.76 -12.37
N MET A 225 9.01 7.60 -11.47
CA MET A 225 8.77 8.53 -10.35
C MET A 225 9.96 8.56 -9.39
N PHE A 226 10.50 7.40 -9.00
CA PHE A 226 11.71 7.33 -8.17
C PHE A 226 12.94 7.91 -8.88
N ILE A 227 13.13 7.59 -10.17
CA ILE A 227 14.24 8.11 -10.97
C ILE A 227 14.12 9.64 -11.13
N THR A 228 12.94 10.17 -11.43
CA THR A 228 12.81 11.60 -11.78
C THR A 228 12.69 12.49 -10.55
N TYR A 229 12.04 12.02 -9.49
CA TYR A 229 11.69 12.83 -8.32
C TYR A 229 12.14 12.26 -6.99
N GLY A 230 12.93 11.18 -6.99
CA GLY A 230 13.34 10.49 -5.76
C GLY A 230 14.09 11.39 -4.77
N ASP A 231 14.81 12.41 -5.23
CA ASP A 231 15.47 13.42 -4.40
C ASP A 231 14.49 14.21 -3.49
N THR A 232 13.22 14.29 -3.90
CA THR A 232 12.17 15.01 -3.17
C THR A 232 11.57 14.22 -2.01
N PHE A 233 11.59 12.88 -2.05
CA PHE A 233 10.88 12.05 -1.07
C PHE A 233 11.64 10.80 -0.56
N LEU A 234 12.75 10.41 -1.18
CA LEU A 234 13.62 9.40 -0.60
C LEU A 234 14.36 9.98 0.61
N PRO A 235 14.60 9.17 1.66
CA PRO A 235 15.11 9.68 2.93
C PRO A 235 16.54 10.19 2.83
N THR A 236 17.39 9.54 2.02
CA THR A 236 18.80 9.88 1.86
C THR A 236 19.28 9.71 0.42
N PRO A 237 20.39 10.36 0.03
CA PRO A 237 21.06 10.08 -1.25
C PRO A 237 21.44 8.60 -1.41
N SER A 238 21.84 7.93 -0.32
CA SER A 238 22.15 6.49 -0.36
C SER A 238 20.95 5.64 -0.78
N SER A 239 19.72 6.00 -0.41
CA SER A 239 18.53 5.31 -0.93
C SER A 239 18.38 5.44 -2.46
N TYR A 240 18.89 6.53 -3.03
CA TYR A 240 18.90 6.74 -4.47
C TYR A 240 19.97 5.88 -5.16
N ASP A 241 21.14 5.71 -4.52
CA ASP A 241 22.18 4.75 -4.96
C ASP A 241 21.63 3.31 -4.95
N GLU A 242 20.91 2.94 -3.88
CA GLU A 242 20.29 1.62 -3.76
C GLU A 242 19.23 1.34 -4.83
N LEU A 243 18.44 2.34 -5.24
CA LEU A 243 17.50 2.21 -6.34
C LEU A 243 18.23 1.83 -7.64
N TYR A 244 19.33 2.53 -7.94
CA TYR A 244 20.09 2.33 -9.16
C TYR A 244 20.80 0.99 -9.14
N TYR A 245 21.38 0.62 -7.98
CA TYR A 245 21.91 -0.71 -7.75
C TYR A 245 20.85 -1.79 -8.02
N GLU A 246 19.62 -1.63 -7.51
CA GLU A 246 18.56 -2.62 -7.72
C GLU A 246 18.16 -2.75 -9.19
N ILE A 247 18.07 -1.62 -9.92
CA ILE A 247 17.80 -1.60 -11.38
C ILE A 247 18.90 -2.35 -12.14
N ILE A 248 20.16 -2.05 -11.84
CA ILE A 248 21.34 -2.65 -12.49
C ILE A 248 21.41 -4.14 -12.15
N ARG A 249 21.29 -4.52 -10.87
CA ARG A 249 21.31 -5.91 -10.42
C ARG A 249 20.25 -6.74 -11.12
N MET A 250 19.08 -6.16 -11.37
CA MET A 250 17.93 -6.83 -11.96
C MET A 250 17.73 -6.53 -13.45
N HIS A 251 18.75 -5.98 -14.13
CA HIS A 251 18.68 -5.49 -15.51
C HIS A 251 18.06 -6.50 -16.49
N GLN A 252 18.39 -7.79 -16.36
CA GLN A 252 17.85 -8.84 -17.21
C GLN A 252 16.31 -8.87 -17.25
N SER A 253 15.66 -8.50 -16.14
CA SER A 253 14.19 -8.42 -16.06
C SER A 253 13.65 -7.30 -16.95
N PHE A 254 14.34 -6.15 -16.97
CA PHE A 254 13.96 -5.01 -17.79
C PHE A 254 14.33 -5.23 -19.27
N ASP A 255 15.43 -5.90 -19.56
CA ASP A 255 15.81 -6.28 -20.92
C ASP A 255 14.82 -7.28 -21.52
N ASN A 256 14.44 -8.31 -20.75
CA ASN A 256 13.41 -9.26 -21.18
C ASN A 256 12.06 -8.55 -21.42
N LEU A 257 11.70 -7.61 -20.55
CA LEU A 257 10.48 -6.82 -20.72
C LEU A 257 10.55 -6.00 -21.98
N TYR A 258 11.68 -5.30 -22.21
CA TYR A 258 11.92 -4.51 -23.41
C TYR A 258 11.83 -5.37 -24.67
N SER A 259 12.46 -6.54 -24.71
CA SER A 259 12.38 -7.46 -25.85
C SER A 259 10.94 -7.91 -26.12
N MET A 260 10.17 -8.22 -25.07
CA MET A 260 8.77 -8.62 -25.18
C MET A 260 7.91 -7.48 -25.75
N VAL A 261 8.00 -6.27 -25.19
CA VAL A 261 7.17 -5.13 -25.63
C VAL A 261 7.59 -4.62 -26.99
N LEU A 262 8.89 -4.67 -27.32
CA LEU A 262 9.39 -4.29 -28.64
C LEU A 262 8.80 -5.20 -29.72
N ARG A 263 8.88 -6.52 -29.53
CA ARG A 263 8.28 -7.51 -30.44
C ARG A 263 6.79 -7.25 -30.68
N LEU A 264 6.04 -6.95 -29.62
CA LEU A 264 4.59 -6.73 -29.72
C LEU A 264 4.23 -5.34 -30.26
N SER A 265 5.09 -4.34 -30.09
CA SER A 265 4.93 -3.01 -30.67
C SER A 265 5.23 -2.95 -32.17
N THR A 266 6.08 -3.85 -32.67
CA THR A 266 6.42 -3.95 -34.11
C THR A 266 5.46 -4.85 -34.88
N ASN A 267 4.83 -5.80 -34.20
CA ASN A 267 3.83 -6.69 -34.81
C ASN A 267 2.50 -5.95 -35.01
N ALA A 268 1.82 -6.22 -36.13
CA ALA A 268 0.44 -5.77 -36.30
C ALA A 268 -0.47 -6.57 -35.36
N GLY A 269 -1.20 -5.89 -34.47
CA GLY A 269 -2.11 -6.54 -33.52
C GLY A 269 -2.69 -5.57 -32.50
N GLN A 270 -3.68 -6.04 -31.75
CA GLN A 270 -4.38 -5.24 -30.72
C GLN A 270 -3.47 -4.71 -29.61
N TRP A 271 -2.30 -5.33 -29.42
CA TRP A 271 -1.32 -4.97 -28.40
C TRP A 271 -0.27 -3.95 -28.83
N LYS A 272 -0.28 -3.54 -30.10
CA LYS A 272 0.72 -2.62 -30.67
C LYS A 272 0.84 -1.31 -29.87
N GLU A 273 -0.27 -0.62 -29.70
CA GLU A 273 -0.31 0.68 -29.00
C GLU A 273 0.01 0.55 -27.50
N PRO A 274 -0.62 -0.37 -26.73
CA PRO A 274 -0.25 -0.57 -25.32
C PRO A 274 1.22 -0.93 -25.11
N ALA A 275 1.78 -1.82 -25.94
CA ALA A 275 3.19 -2.21 -25.84
C ALA A 275 4.12 -1.03 -26.15
N SER A 276 3.80 -0.21 -27.16
CA SER A 276 4.59 0.96 -27.54
C SER A 276 4.73 1.97 -26.38
N LYS A 277 3.68 2.16 -25.58
CA LYS A 277 3.72 3.02 -24.39
C LYS A 277 4.72 2.50 -23.34
N VAL A 278 4.75 1.18 -23.12
CA VAL A 278 5.73 0.56 -22.20
C VAL A 278 7.15 0.69 -22.76
N THR A 279 7.34 0.46 -24.06
CA THR A 279 8.64 0.66 -24.75
C THR A 279 9.17 2.07 -24.51
N TYR A 280 8.31 3.09 -24.64
CA TYR A 280 8.68 4.48 -24.40
C TYR A 280 9.01 4.76 -22.92
N ALA A 281 8.21 4.23 -21.99
CA ALA A 281 8.42 4.43 -20.56
C ALA A 281 9.74 3.80 -20.06
N LEU A 282 10.25 2.75 -20.72
CA LEU A 282 11.50 2.07 -20.38
C LEU A 282 12.78 2.85 -20.72
N VAL A 283 12.68 3.98 -21.43
CA VAL A 283 13.85 4.71 -21.95
C VAL A 283 14.87 5.05 -20.85
N ASN A 284 14.43 5.58 -19.71
CA ASN A 284 15.36 5.98 -18.63
C ASN A 284 15.98 4.78 -17.92
N ILE A 285 15.19 3.73 -17.66
CA ILE A 285 15.70 2.50 -17.05
C ILE A 285 16.78 1.87 -17.95
N ARG A 286 16.55 1.83 -19.26
CA ARG A 286 17.55 1.34 -20.22
C ARG A 286 18.78 2.24 -20.30
N ALA A 287 18.61 3.55 -20.21
CA ALA A 287 19.75 4.49 -20.17
C ALA A 287 20.64 4.23 -18.94
N ILE A 288 20.04 4.02 -17.76
CA ILE A 288 20.76 3.64 -16.53
C ILE A 288 21.53 2.34 -16.74
N ILE A 289 20.85 1.28 -17.19
CA ILE A 289 21.47 -0.04 -17.41
C ILE A 289 22.65 0.06 -18.39
N ASN A 290 22.44 0.68 -19.56
CA ASN A 290 23.47 0.79 -20.59
C ASN A 290 24.64 1.70 -20.19
N HIS A 291 24.42 2.65 -19.27
CA HIS A 291 25.48 3.52 -18.76
C HIS A 291 26.36 2.80 -17.73
N PHE A 292 25.75 2.09 -16.78
CA PHE A 292 26.49 1.51 -15.67
C PHE A 292 27.05 0.11 -15.94
N ASN A 293 26.37 -0.75 -16.72
CA ASN A 293 26.88 -2.11 -16.97
C ASN A 293 28.29 -2.12 -17.57
N PRO A 294 28.61 -1.35 -18.63
CA PRO A 294 29.97 -1.33 -19.18
C PRO A 294 31.02 -0.79 -18.19
N LYS A 295 30.63 0.15 -17.32
CA LYS A 295 31.51 0.71 -16.28
C LYS A 295 31.79 -0.30 -15.17
N ILE A 296 30.79 -1.07 -14.78
CA ILE A 296 30.93 -2.17 -13.81
C ILE A 296 31.83 -3.26 -14.38
N GLU A 297 31.60 -3.67 -15.63
CA GLU A 297 32.45 -4.65 -16.34
C GLU A 297 33.90 -4.16 -16.44
N SER A 298 34.10 -2.88 -16.77
CA SER A 298 35.43 -2.26 -16.82
C SER A 298 36.11 -2.24 -15.44
N TYR A 299 35.39 -1.86 -14.38
CA TYR A 299 35.91 -1.90 -13.02
C TYR A 299 36.29 -3.33 -12.59
N ALA A 300 35.46 -4.33 -12.92
CA ALA A 300 35.75 -5.73 -12.65
C ALA A 300 37.03 -6.19 -13.35
N ALA A 301 37.18 -5.84 -14.63
CA ALA A 301 38.34 -6.21 -15.44
C ALA A 301 39.64 -5.57 -14.93
N VAL A 302 39.61 -4.27 -14.60
CA VAL A 302 40.77 -3.52 -14.08
C VAL A 302 41.23 -4.04 -12.72
N ASN A 303 40.28 -4.42 -11.86
CA ASN A 303 40.59 -4.95 -10.52
C ASN A 303 40.77 -6.47 -10.50
N HIS A 304 40.67 -7.15 -11.65
CA HIS A 304 40.72 -8.61 -11.75
C HIS A 304 39.71 -9.35 -10.85
N ILE A 305 38.50 -8.80 -10.72
CA ILE A 305 37.41 -9.34 -9.90
C ILE A 305 36.38 -10.04 -10.79
N SER A 306 36.12 -11.32 -10.53
CA SER A 306 35.11 -12.07 -11.31
C SER A 306 33.67 -11.76 -10.90
N GLN A 307 33.43 -11.37 -9.65
CA GLN A 307 32.11 -11.01 -9.14
C GLN A 307 32.24 -9.86 -8.13
N LEU A 308 31.61 -8.72 -8.43
CA LEU A 308 31.61 -7.57 -7.53
C LEU A 308 30.64 -7.79 -6.35
N SER A 309 31.02 -7.25 -5.20
CA SER A 309 30.13 -7.06 -4.05
C SER A 309 29.16 -5.88 -4.27
N GLU A 310 28.09 -5.81 -3.48
CA GLU A 310 27.12 -4.70 -3.50
C GLU A 310 27.81 -3.34 -3.31
N GLU A 311 28.73 -3.23 -2.35
CA GLU A 311 29.43 -1.98 -2.05
C GLU A 311 30.31 -1.52 -3.22
N GLN A 312 30.98 -2.46 -3.90
CA GLN A 312 31.81 -2.13 -5.07
C GLN A 312 30.97 -1.64 -6.25
N VAL A 313 29.78 -2.22 -6.46
CA VAL A 313 28.86 -1.71 -7.49
C VAL A 313 28.36 -0.32 -7.11
N LEU A 314 28.01 -0.09 -5.85
CA LEU A 314 27.59 1.22 -5.36
C LEU A 314 28.71 2.28 -5.49
N GLU A 315 29.97 1.91 -5.27
CA GLU A 315 31.12 2.78 -5.52
C GLU A 315 31.19 3.24 -6.98
N VAL A 316 31.02 2.31 -7.93
CA VAL A 316 30.97 2.63 -9.35
C VAL A 316 29.79 3.54 -9.65
N VAL A 317 28.61 3.27 -9.08
CA VAL A 317 27.41 4.11 -9.28
C VAL A 317 27.65 5.55 -8.82
N ARG A 318 28.11 5.72 -7.57
CA ARG A 318 28.36 7.05 -6.96
C ARG A 318 29.38 7.87 -7.75
N SER A 319 30.39 7.23 -8.30
CA SER A 319 31.47 7.89 -9.03
C SER A 319 31.12 8.28 -10.47
N ASN A 320 29.91 7.96 -10.94
CA ASN A 320 29.56 8.05 -12.37
C ASN A 320 28.17 8.66 -12.65
N TYR A 321 27.56 9.32 -11.67
CA TYR A 321 26.28 10.03 -11.82
C TYR A 321 26.36 11.22 -12.78
N ASP A 322 27.48 11.96 -12.74
CA ASP A 322 27.74 13.18 -13.50
C ASP A 322 27.65 12.99 -15.03
N THR A 323 27.99 11.79 -15.50
CA THR A 323 28.01 11.42 -16.93
C THR A 323 26.72 10.77 -17.41
N LEU A 324 25.77 10.47 -16.51
CA LEU A 324 24.49 9.87 -16.87
C LEU A 324 23.53 10.93 -17.39
N THR A 325 22.99 10.71 -18.59
CA THR A 325 21.93 11.57 -19.15
C THR A 325 20.61 10.82 -19.22
N LEU A 326 19.57 11.40 -18.62
CA LEU A 326 18.22 10.84 -18.60
C LEU A 326 17.24 11.77 -19.33
N LYS A 327 16.18 11.18 -19.88
CA LYS A 327 15.09 11.92 -20.51
C LYS A 327 14.11 12.40 -19.44
N LEU A 328 13.76 13.68 -19.46
CA LEU A 328 12.68 14.19 -18.64
C LEU A 328 11.34 13.59 -19.09
N GLN A 329 10.61 13.02 -18.15
CA GLN A 329 9.29 12.44 -18.39
C GLN A 329 8.21 13.28 -17.69
N ASP A 330 7.30 13.81 -18.49
CA ASP A 330 6.19 14.63 -18.00
C ASP A 330 5.01 13.79 -17.51
N GLY A 331 4.22 14.34 -16.60
CA GLY A 331 2.95 13.76 -16.17
C GLY A 331 3.07 12.52 -15.28
N LEU A 332 4.28 12.17 -14.82
CA LEU A 332 4.51 11.04 -13.92
C LEU A 332 3.78 11.16 -12.57
N ASP A 333 3.53 12.38 -12.10
CA ASP A 333 2.81 12.69 -10.86
C ASP A 333 1.33 13.00 -11.07
N GLN A 334 0.83 12.79 -12.30
CA GLN A 334 -0.57 12.97 -12.62
C GLN A 334 -1.30 11.63 -12.55
N TYR A 335 -2.45 11.65 -11.89
CA TYR A 335 -3.36 10.51 -11.83
C TYR A 335 -4.80 10.99 -12.00
N GLU A 336 -5.64 10.10 -12.50
CA GLU A 336 -7.07 10.33 -12.53
C GLU A 336 -7.64 10.25 -11.11
N ARG A 337 -8.49 11.22 -10.76
CA ARG A 337 -9.21 11.21 -9.49
C ARG A 337 -10.22 10.07 -9.46
N TYR A 338 -10.41 9.46 -8.30
CA TYR A 338 -11.41 8.43 -8.15
C TYR A 338 -12.81 8.98 -8.50
N SER A 339 -13.51 8.26 -9.38
CA SER A 339 -14.90 8.53 -9.74
C SER A 339 -15.64 7.22 -9.79
N GLU A 340 -16.67 7.09 -8.94
CA GLU A 340 -17.54 5.91 -8.92
C GLU A 340 -18.32 5.76 -10.23
N GLN A 341 -18.79 6.88 -10.79
CA GLN A 341 -19.60 6.88 -12.00
C GLN A 341 -18.81 6.37 -13.21
N HIS A 342 -19.46 5.46 -13.94
CA HIS A 342 -19.00 4.64 -15.08
C HIS A 342 -18.03 3.49 -14.77
N LYS A 343 -17.09 3.62 -13.82
CA LYS A 343 -16.08 2.58 -13.56
C LYS A 343 -16.51 1.52 -12.55
N GLU A 344 -17.12 1.91 -11.44
CA GLU A 344 -17.41 0.99 -10.31
C GLU A 344 -18.90 0.72 -10.11
N ALA A 345 -19.78 1.39 -10.87
CA ALA A 345 -21.23 1.27 -10.72
C ALA A 345 -21.75 -0.17 -10.84
N SER A 346 -21.20 -0.97 -11.77
CA SER A 346 -21.55 -2.38 -11.92
C SER A 346 -21.15 -3.21 -10.70
N PHE A 347 -19.93 -3.00 -10.21
CA PHE A 347 -19.39 -3.67 -9.03
C PHE A 347 -20.23 -3.36 -7.77
N PHE A 348 -20.54 -2.08 -7.51
CA PHE A 348 -21.35 -1.73 -6.34
C PHE A 348 -22.77 -2.28 -6.43
N LYS A 349 -23.38 -2.29 -7.62
CA LYS A 349 -24.70 -2.90 -7.83
C LYS A 349 -24.68 -4.40 -7.51
N GLU A 350 -23.64 -5.11 -7.95
CA GLU A 350 -23.46 -6.54 -7.68
C GLU A 350 -23.19 -6.81 -6.19
N LEU A 351 -22.31 -6.02 -5.57
CA LEU A 351 -21.99 -6.11 -4.15
C LEU A 351 -23.24 -5.92 -3.28
N VAL A 352 -24.02 -4.86 -3.52
CA VAL A 352 -25.27 -4.60 -2.78
C VAL A 352 -26.27 -5.73 -2.99
N ARG A 353 -26.39 -6.26 -4.20
CA ARG A 353 -27.26 -7.40 -4.49
C ARG A 353 -26.83 -8.66 -3.72
N SER A 354 -25.54 -8.96 -3.71
CA SER A 354 -24.96 -10.11 -3.01
C SER A 354 -25.18 -10.02 -1.49
N ILE A 355 -24.87 -8.86 -0.89
CA ILE A 355 -25.10 -8.59 0.53
C ILE A 355 -26.58 -8.70 0.87
N SER A 356 -27.46 -8.12 0.05
CA SER A 356 -28.92 -8.18 0.26
C SER A 356 -29.45 -9.61 0.26
N ILE A 357 -28.96 -10.46 -0.65
CA ILE A 357 -29.34 -11.89 -0.71
C ILE A 357 -28.82 -12.62 0.52
N ASN A 358 -27.57 -12.36 0.92
CA ASN A 358 -26.96 -12.98 2.09
C ASN A 358 -27.72 -12.64 3.38
N VAL A 359 -28.01 -11.35 3.61
CA VAL A 359 -28.79 -10.88 4.77
C VAL A 359 -30.18 -11.49 4.79
N ARG A 360 -30.91 -11.49 3.66
CA ARG A 360 -32.25 -12.12 3.61
C ARG A 360 -32.20 -13.61 3.91
N ARG A 361 -31.19 -14.32 3.40
CA ARG A 361 -31.01 -15.75 3.67
C ARG A 361 -30.75 -15.99 5.15
N ASN A 362 -29.84 -15.24 5.77
CA ASN A 362 -29.53 -15.39 7.20
C ASN A 362 -30.72 -15.01 8.10
N LEU A 363 -31.48 -13.97 7.76
CA LEU A 363 -32.72 -13.62 8.46
C LEU A 363 -33.75 -14.76 8.37
N ALA A 364 -33.95 -15.34 7.18
CA ALA A 364 -34.85 -16.47 6.98
C ALA A 364 -34.43 -17.72 7.79
N PHE A 365 -33.12 -18.01 7.85
CA PHE A 365 -32.59 -19.09 8.70
C PHE A 365 -32.83 -18.83 10.18
N ASN A 366 -32.62 -17.60 10.66
CA ASN A 366 -32.85 -17.25 12.06
C ASN A 366 -34.34 -17.37 12.43
N THR A 367 -35.26 -16.94 11.56
CA THR A 367 -36.70 -17.11 11.78
C THR A 367 -37.12 -18.58 11.79
N LEU A 368 -36.61 -19.40 10.87
CA LEU A 368 -36.87 -20.85 10.84
C LEU A 368 -36.32 -21.55 12.09
N SER A 369 -35.14 -21.15 12.55
CA SER A 369 -34.55 -21.67 13.79
C SER A 369 -35.36 -21.29 15.02
N GLN A 370 -35.89 -20.06 15.09
CA GLN A 370 -36.77 -19.63 16.18
C GLN A 370 -38.11 -20.37 16.16
N GLU A 371 -38.72 -20.57 14.98
CA GLU A 371 -39.96 -21.34 14.85
C GLU A 371 -39.79 -22.81 15.25
N ALA A 372 -38.65 -23.42 14.89
CA ALA A 372 -38.32 -24.79 15.30
C ALA A 372 -38.18 -24.91 16.82
N LEU A 373 -37.45 -23.98 17.45
CA LEU A 373 -37.31 -23.91 18.92
C LEU A 373 -38.68 -23.73 19.60
N LEU A 374 -39.51 -22.81 19.11
CA LEU A 374 -40.85 -22.57 19.65
C LEU A 374 -41.76 -23.82 19.54
N LYS A 375 -41.67 -24.58 18.44
CA LYS A 375 -42.37 -25.86 18.30
C LYS A 375 -41.89 -26.90 19.29
N GLU A 376 -40.59 -27.00 19.51
CA GLU A 376 -40.00 -27.94 20.47
C GLU A 376 -40.46 -27.64 21.91
N PHE A 377 -40.55 -26.36 22.28
CA PHE A 377 -41.13 -25.95 23.57
C PHE A 377 -42.64 -26.19 23.66
N SER A 378 -43.38 -26.08 22.55
CA SER A 378 -44.83 -26.37 22.54
C SER A 378 -45.16 -27.84 22.76
N THR A 379 -44.22 -28.75 22.49
CA THR A 379 -44.39 -30.20 22.73
C THR A 379 -44.01 -30.65 24.14
N ILE A 380 -43.50 -29.74 24.99
CA ILE A 380 -43.12 -30.01 26.39
C ILE A 380 -44.25 -29.62 27.37
N SER A 381 -45.38 -29.09 26.87
CA SER A 381 -46.63 -28.93 27.62
C SER A 381 -47.56 -30.11 27.41
#